data_AF-A0A379LQK6-F1
#
_entry.id   AF-A0A379LQK6-F1
#
_cell.length_a   1.000
_cell.length_b   1.000
_cell.length_c   1.000
_cell.angle_alpha   90.00
_cell.angle_beta   90.00
_cell.angle_gamma   90.00
#
_symmetry.space_group_name_H-M   'P 1'
#
loop_
_entity.id
_entity.type
_entity.pdbx_description
1 polymer ?
#
loop_
_entity_poly.entity_id
_entity_poly.type
_entity_poly.pdbx_seq_one_letter_code
_entity_poly.pdbx_strand_id
1 'polypeptide(L)' 'MITEAIQATNDLVRIVPFLGGSTDKRDYEQALELVEYLVEHQPDSPLVEILSDKVARYEKQRPLSSLRLTRVLMLFRAE' A
#
# COMPACT_ATOMS: atom_id res chain seq x y z
N MET A 1 -17.41 2.33 19.53
CA MET A 1 -16.06 2.59 18.97
C MET A 1 -15.37 1.35 18.39
N ILE A 2 -15.30 0.22 19.11
CA ILE A 2 -14.55 -0.98 18.66
C ILE A 2 -15.19 -1.58 17.38
N THR A 3 -16.50 -1.79 17.38
CA THR A 3 -17.23 -2.38 16.25
C THR A 3 -17.17 -1.49 15.01
N GLU A 4 -17.22 -0.18 15.21
CA GLU A 4 -17.17 0.85 14.18
C GLU A 4 -15.78 0.91 13.54
N ALA A 5 -14.71 0.80 14.34
CA ALA A 5 -13.35 0.71 13.82
C ALA A 5 -13.12 -0.59 13.01
N ILE A 6 -13.66 -1.73 13.48
CA ILE A 6 -13.62 -3.00 12.75
C ILE A 6 -14.38 -2.86 11.42
N GLN A 7 -15.57 -2.26 11.44
CA GLN A 7 -16.38 -2.08 10.25
C GLN A 7 -15.70 -1.16 9.23
N ALA A 8 -15.17 -0.02 9.67
CA ALA A 8 -14.41 0.89 8.81
C ALA A 8 -13.20 0.19 8.16
N THR A 9 -12.51 -0.67 8.92
CA THR A 9 -11.40 -1.48 8.39
C THR A 9 -11.88 -2.47 7.34
N ASN A 10 -13.00 -3.17 7.58
CA ASN A 10 -13.58 -4.11 6.61
C ASN A 10 -14.01 -3.40 5.32
N ASP A 11 -14.59 -2.21 5.44
CA ASP A 11 -15.01 -1.42 4.29
C ASP A 11 -13.81 -0.90 3.50
N LEU A 12 -12.73 -0.49 4.19
CA LEU A 12 -11.47 -0.15 3.55
C LEU A 12 -10.85 -1.35 2.81
N VAL A 13 -10.86 -2.54 3.42
CA VAL A 13 -10.35 -3.77 2.79
C VAL A 13 -11.19 -4.17 1.57
N ARG A 14 -12.50 -3.90 1.56
CA ARG A 14 -13.35 -4.13 0.39
C ARG A 14 -12.98 -3.23 -0.79
N ILE A 15 -12.59 -1.98 -0.51
CA ILE A 15 -12.17 -1.01 -1.53
C ILE A 15 -10.73 -1.31 -2.01
N VAL A 16 -9.85 -1.68 -1.09
CA VAL A 16 -8.44 -1.99 -1.36
C VAL A 16 -8.12 -3.40 -0.84
N PRO A 17 -8.46 -4.47 -1.59
CA PRO A 17 -8.28 -5.87 -1.16
C PRO A 17 -6.83 -6.22 -0.76
N PHE A 18 -5.86 -5.49 -1.30
CA PHE A 18 -4.46 -5.62 -0.92
C PHE A 18 -4.22 -5.35 0.59
N LEU A 19 -4.98 -4.45 1.20
CA LEU A 19 -4.97 -4.21 2.64
C LEU A 19 -5.50 -5.41 3.44
N GLY A 20 -6.34 -6.25 2.84
CA GLY A 20 -6.78 -7.53 3.41
C GLY A 20 -5.78 -8.68 3.25
N GLY A 21 -4.68 -8.47 2.52
CA GLY A 21 -3.69 -9.52 2.26
C GLY A 21 -3.94 -10.31 0.97
N SER A 22 -4.70 -9.73 0.02
CA SER A 22 -4.79 -10.32 -1.32
C SER A 22 -3.41 -10.53 -1.95
N THR A 23 -3.23 -11.68 -2.58
CA THR A 23 -2.01 -12.02 -3.31
C THR A 23 -2.13 -11.80 -4.82
N ASP A 24 -3.31 -11.40 -5.32
CA ASP A 24 -3.57 -11.13 -6.74
C ASP A 24 -2.66 -9.99 -7.23
N LYS A 25 -2.10 -10.15 -8.43
CA LYS A 25 -1.20 -9.15 -9.02
C LYS A 25 -1.93 -7.84 -9.32
N ARG A 26 -3.21 -7.88 -9.69
CA ARG A 26 -4.02 -6.71 -10.01
C ARG A 26 -4.27 -5.86 -8.77
N ASP A 27 -4.56 -6.50 -7.64
CA ASP A 27 -4.76 -5.80 -6.37
C ASP A 27 -3.45 -5.13 -5.90
N TYR A 28 -2.30 -5.77 -6.15
CA TYR A 28 -0.99 -5.17 -5.96
C TYR A 28 -0.74 -3.95 -6.87
N GLU A 29 -1.06 -4.06 -8.17
CA GLU A 29 -0.89 -2.96 -9.13
C GLU A 29 -1.78 -1.76 -8.78
N GLN A 30 -3.03 -1.98 -8.38
CA GLN A 30 -3.93 -0.93 -7.91
C GLN A 30 -3.44 -0.29 -6.60
N ALA A 31 -2.88 -1.09 -5.69
CA ALA A 31 -2.27 -0.56 -4.46
C ALA A 31 -1.07 0.34 -4.75
N LEU A 32 -0.27 0.03 -5.78
CA LEU A 32 0.83 0.90 -6.24
C LEU A 32 0.32 2.22 -6.79
N GLU A 33 -0.69 2.20 -7.66
CA GLU A 33 -1.31 3.41 -8.22
C GLU A 33 -1.85 4.32 -7.11
N LEU A 34 -2.46 3.71 -6.08
CA LEU A 34 -2.92 4.46 -4.90
C LEU A 34 -1.77 5.09 -4.11
N VAL A 35 -0.65 4.38 -3.92
CA VAL A 35 0.54 4.94 -3.26
C VAL A 35 1.09 6.13 -4.05
N GLU A 36 1.23 5.99 -5.37
CA GLU A 36 1.70 7.06 -6.25
C GLU A 36 0.79 8.31 -6.14
N TYR A 37 -0.54 8.12 -6.22
CA TYR A 37 -1.50 9.20 -6.04
C TYR A 37 -1.37 9.90 -4.68
N LEU A 38 -1.28 9.12 -3.60
CA LEU A 38 -1.19 9.66 -2.24
C LEU A 38 0.13 10.42 -2.03
N VAL A 39 1.25 9.92 -2.55
CA VAL A 39 2.54 10.62 -2.43
C VAL A 39 2.50 11.99 -3.13
N GLU A 40 1.83 12.08 -4.28
CA GLU A 40 1.71 13.34 -5.03
C GLU A 40 0.69 14.32 -4.43
N HIS A 41 -0.43 13.83 -3.88
CA HIS A 41 -1.57 14.68 -3.54
C HIS A 41 -1.88 14.75 -2.03
N GLN A 42 -1.54 13.71 -1.27
CA GLN A 42 -1.86 13.57 0.17
C GLN A 42 -0.75 12.78 0.92
N PRO A 43 0.51 13.27 0.92
CA PRO A 43 1.65 12.50 1.44
C PRO A 43 1.54 12.21 2.95
N ASP A 44 0.80 13.04 3.70
CA ASP A 44 0.58 12.87 5.14
C ASP A 44 -0.52 11.84 5.48
N SER A 45 -1.15 11.23 4.47
CA SER A 45 -2.18 10.23 4.69
C SER A 45 -1.59 8.98 5.36
N PRO A 46 -2.21 8.46 6.44
CA PRO A 46 -1.78 7.21 7.08
C PRO A 46 -1.75 6.01 6.12
N LEU A 47 -2.49 6.08 5.01
CA LEU A 47 -2.50 5.04 3.98
C LEU A 47 -1.16 4.91 3.26
N VAL A 48 -0.35 5.97 3.17
CA VAL A 48 0.96 5.92 2.52
C VAL A 48 1.86 4.92 3.23
N GLU A 49 1.98 5.03 4.56
CA GLU A 49 2.80 4.12 5.36
C GLU A 49 2.25 2.69 5.32
N ILE A 50 0.95 2.52 5.52
CA ILE A 50 0.30 1.20 5.57
C ILE A 50 0.46 0.44 4.23
N LEU A 51 0.24 1.14 3.10
CA LEU A 51 0.38 0.53 1.78
C LEU A 51 1.84 0.22 1.48
N SER A 52 2.75 1.18 1.70
CA SER A 52 4.20 0.99 1.48
C SER A 52 4.73 -0.25 2.20
N ASP A 53 4.35 -0.42 3.47
CA ASP A 53 4.73 -1.59 4.28
C ASP A 53 4.21 -2.91 3.70
N LYS A 54 2.94 -2.93 3.29
CA LYS A 54 2.34 -4.14 2.70
C LYS A 54 2.96 -4.50 1.36
N VAL A 55 3.22 -3.50 0.53
CA VAL A 55 3.81 -3.75 -0.77
C VAL A 55 5.27 -4.22 -0.63
N ALA A 56 6.05 -3.63 0.29
CA ALA A 56 7.40 -4.12 0.59
C ALA A 56 7.39 -5.58 1.06
N ARG A 57 6.42 -5.99 1.89
CA ARG A 57 6.25 -7.39 2.30
C ARG A 57 5.89 -8.30 1.13
N TYR A 58 4.98 -7.88 0.25
CA TYR A 58 4.60 -8.62 -0.94
C TYR A 58 5.78 -8.82 -1.90
N GLU A 59 6.55 -7.76 -2.16
CA GLU A 59 7.75 -7.83 -3.01
C GLU A 59 8.83 -8.72 -2.41
N LYS A 60 9.06 -8.67 -1.09
CA LYS A 60 10.06 -9.51 -0.41
C LYS A 60 9.78 -11.01 -0.52
N GLN A 61 8.51 -11.40 -0.60
CA GLN A 61 8.11 -12.80 -0.80
C GLN A 61 8.38 -13.30 -2.23
N ARG A 62 8.77 -12.41 -3.16
CA ARG A 62 9.01 -12.74 -4.56
C ARG A 62 10.45 -12.40 -4.96
N PRO A 63 11.24 -13.39 -5.39
CA PRO A 63 12.71 -13.28 -5.47
C PRO A 63 13.26 -12.25 -6.48
N LEU A 64 12.43 -11.57 -7.28
CA LEU A 64 12.87 -10.70 -8.39
C LEU A 64 12.14 -9.34 -8.48
N SER A 65 11.23 -8.99 -7.56
CA SER A 65 10.37 -7.80 -7.68
C SER A 65 10.72 -6.63 -6.75
N SER A 66 11.74 -6.75 -5.89
CA SER A 66 12.19 -5.78 -4.88
C SER A 66 12.55 -4.36 -5.38
N LEU A 67 12.47 -4.07 -6.67
CA LEU A 67 13.08 -2.88 -7.28
C LEU A 67 12.09 -1.76 -7.61
N ARG A 68 10.77 -1.99 -7.57
CA ARG A 68 9.81 -0.96 -7.99
C ARG A 68 9.58 0.09 -6.89
N LEU A 69 9.25 -0.34 -5.66
CA LEU A 69 9.07 0.60 -4.55
C LEU A 69 10.35 1.12 -3.94
N THR A 70 11.41 0.32 -3.95
CA THR A 70 12.74 0.76 -3.51
C THR A 70 13.21 2.00 -4.29
N ARG A 71 12.78 2.16 -5.55
CA ARG A 71 13.08 3.35 -6.37
C ARG A 71 12.16 4.54 -6.08
N VAL A 72 10.86 4.30 -5.85
CA VAL A 72 9.88 5.37 -5.54
C VAL A 72 10.12 5.95 -4.14
N LEU A 73 10.36 5.11 -3.12
CA LEU A 73 10.62 5.55 -1.75
C LEU A 73 12.02 6.16 -1.57
N MET A 74 13.05 5.72 -2.32
CA MET A 74 14.36 6.39 -2.30
C MET A 74 14.31 7.81 -2.88
N LEU A 75 13.41 8.08 -3.83
CA LEU A 75 13.23 9.44 -4.36
C LEU A 75 12.56 10.37 -3.34
N PHE A 76 11.72 9.86 -2.45
CA PHE A 76 10.99 10.67 -1.46
C PHE A 76 11.74 10.87 -0.13
N ARG A 77 12.74 10.03 0.19
CA ARG A 77 13.57 10.17 1.40
C ARG A 77 14.87 10.96 1.17
N ALA A 78 15.01 11.62 0.03
CA ALA A 78 16.20 12.39 -0.35
C ALA A 78 16.10 13.90 -0.03
N GLU A 79 15.05 14.34 0.67
CA GLU A 79 14.92 15.70 1.21
C GLU A 79 15.10 15.74 2.73
#